data_AF-A0ABD2P7L1-F1
#
_entry.id   AF-A0ABD2P7L1-F1
#
_cell.length_a   1.000
_cell.length_b   1.000
_cell.length_c   1.000
_cell.angle_alpha   90.00
_cell.angle_beta   90.00
_cell.angle_gamma   90.00
#
_symmetry.space_group_name_H-M   'P 1'
#
loop_
_entity.id
_entity.type
_entity.pdbx_description
1 polymer ?
#
loop_
_entity_poly.entity_id
_entity_poly.type
_entity_poly.pdbx_seq_one_letter_code
_entity_poly.pdbx_strand_id
1 'polypeptide(L)'
;MFLNFLALSWLGIVAAFSQTPFPPLIVTRQNNGDLVTLSNSNHECNENFCIGLTSGTGTLDRSGTKGCTCQCHTYLPAFREDLNICVDDIQGNTIINN
;
A
#
# COMPACT_ATOMS: atom_id res chain seq x y z
N MET A 1 -20.33 -13.42 -39.74
CA MET A 1 -19.94 -12.02 -39.95
C MET A 1 -18.59 -11.83 -39.26
N PHE A 2 -17.52 -12.22 -39.95
CA PHE A 2 -16.13 -12.04 -39.50
C PHE A 2 -15.60 -10.81 -40.23
N LEU A 3 -15.28 -9.72 -39.53
CA LEU A 3 -14.48 -8.66 -40.11
C LEU A 3 -13.05 -8.75 -39.57
N ASN A 4 -12.18 -9.24 -40.45
CA ASN A 4 -10.76 -8.99 -40.45
C ASN A 4 -10.50 -7.50 -40.70
N PHE A 5 -9.62 -6.88 -39.92
CA PHE A 5 -8.83 -5.74 -40.38
C PHE A 5 -7.35 -6.06 -40.18
N LEU A 6 -6.69 -6.34 -41.30
CA LEU A 6 -5.25 -6.41 -41.48
C LEU A 6 -4.61 -5.07 -41.12
N ALA A 7 -3.47 -5.08 -40.43
CA ALA A 7 -2.20 -4.53 -40.91
C ALA A 7 -1.29 -4.14 -39.73
N LEU A 8 -0.07 -4.68 -39.80
CA LEU A 8 1.05 -4.35 -38.94
C LEU A 8 1.51 -2.91 -39.18
N SER A 9 1.62 -2.11 -38.11
CA SER A 9 2.52 -0.96 -38.05
C SER A 9 3.30 -0.99 -36.74
N TRP A 10 4.58 -1.37 -36.82
CA TRP A 10 5.56 -1.06 -35.79
C TRP A 10 5.86 0.44 -35.88
N LEU A 11 5.35 1.22 -34.92
CA LEU A 11 5.92 2.48 -34.44
C LEU A 11 5.05 2.97 -33.26
N GLY A 12 5.60 2.92 -32.05
CA GLY A 12 5.19 3.79 -30.95
C GLY A 12 4.07 3.31 -30.03
N ILE A 13 4.19 2.14 -29.40
CA ILE A 13 3.52 1.94 -28.10
C ILE A 13 4.47 2.46 -27.03
N VAL A 14 4.49 3.78 -26.84
CA VAL A 14 4.85 4.32 -25.53
C VAL A 14 3.53 4.47 -24.81
N ALA A 15 3.09 3.41 -24.14
CA ALA A 15 2.01 3.53 -23.19
C ALA A 15 2.48 4.53 -22.14
N ALA A 16 1.90 5.73 -22.15
CA ALA A 16 2.08 6.68 -21.06
C ALA A 16 1.54 6.00 -19.80
N PHE A 17 2.43 5.45 -18.98
CA PHE A 17 2.11 5.02 -17.63
C PHE A 17 1.81 6.29 -16.82
N SER A 18 0.57 6.77 -16.87
CA SER A 18 0.10 7.80 -15.96
C SER A 18 -0.04 7.18 -14.58
N GLN A 19 1.04 7.22 -13.78
CA GLN A 19 0.94 6.98 -12.34
C GLN A 19 0.00 8.04 -11.78
N THR A 20 -1.18 7.64 -11.32
CA THR A 20 -2.05 8.56 -10.58
C THR A 20 -1.28 8.99 -9.32
N PRO A 21 -1.33 10.28 -8.94
CA PRO A 21 -0.69 10.72 -7.71
C PRO A 21 -1.38 10.02 -6.54
N PHE A 22 -0.71 9.02 -5.97
CA PHE A 22 -1.20 8.36 -4.77
C PHE A 22 -1.28 9.39 -3.64
N PRO A 23 -2.38 9.42 -2.86
CA PRO A 23 -2.47 10.32 -1.72
C PRO A 23 -1.29 10.08 -0.78
N PRO A 24 -0.76 11.14 -0.13
CA PRO A 24 0.38 11.00 0.75
C PRO A 24 0.03 10.06 1.91
N LEU A 25 0.85 9.01 2.05
CA LEU A 25 0.79 8.03 3.11
C LEU A 25 1.67 8.50 4.27
N ILE A 26 1.10 8.64 5.46
CA ILE A 26 1.84 9.05 6.66
C ILE A 26 1.93 7.86 7.58
N VAL A 27 3.16 7.41 7.86
CA VAL A 27 3.43 6.31 8.80
C VAL A 27 3.92 6.89 10.12
N THR A 28 3.21 6.58 11.20
CA THR A 28 3.57 6.96 12.57
C THR A 28 3.92 5.71 13.36
N ARG A 29 5.18 5.61 13.77
CA ARG A 29 5.67 4.47 14.56
C ARG A 29 5.20 4.56 16.00
N GLN A 30 4.44 3.57 16.47
CA GLN A 30 4.01 3.45 17.87
C GLN A 30 4.47 2.13 18.49
N ASN A 31 4.35 2.02 19.82
CA ASN A 31 4.71 0.80 20.57
C ASN A 31 3.83 -0.42 20.25
N ASN A 32 2.63 -0.19 19.70
CA ASN A 32 1.64 -1.21 19.39
C ASN A 32 1.52 -1.43 17.86
N GLY A 33 2.60 -1.14 17.13
CA GLY A 33 2.66 -1.20 15.68
C GLY A 33 2.52 0.16 14.99
N ASP A 34 2.94 0.21 13.75
CA ASP A 34 2.90 1.39 12.90
C ASP A 34 1.44 1.74 12.54
N LEU A 35 1.12 3.03 12.65
CA LEU A 35 -0.14 3.58 12.16
C LEU A 35 0.07 4.23 10.81
N VAL A 36 -0.71 3.79 9.85
CA VAL A 36 -0.69 4.21 8.47
C VAL A 36 -1.92 5.08 8.24
N THR A 37 -1.70 6.38 8.09
CA THR A 37 -2.75 7.36 7.86
C THR A 37 -2.75 7.82 6.41
N LEU A 38 -3.89 7.67 5.74
CA LEU A 38 -4.12 8.19 4.40
C LEU A 38 -4.77 9.57 4.50
N SER A 39 -3.96 10.58 4.21
CA SER A 39 -4.46 11.95 4.13
C SER A 39 -5.20 12.13 2.81
N ASN A 40 -6.45 12.59 2.87
CA ASN A 40 -7.24 12.95 1.70
C ASN A 40 -7.65 11.77 0.80
N SER A 41 -7.96 10.61 1.38
CA SER A 41 -8.66 9.55 0.65
C SER A 41 -10.15 9.88 0.60
N ASN A 42 -10.71 10.14 -0.60
CA ASN A 42 -12.15 10.15 -0.85
C ASN A 42 -12.79 8.74 -0.75
N HIS A 43 -12.07 7.79 -0.14
CA HIS A 43 -12.46 6.40 -0.02
C HIS A 43 -13.11 6.17 1.35
N GLU A 44 -14.12 5.30 1.38
CA GLU A 44 -14.81 4.94 2.60
C GLU A 44 -13.86 4.20 3.54
N CYS A 45 -13.74 4.71 4.76
CA CYS A 45 -12.85 4.13 5.74
C CYS A 45 -13.45 2.91 6.41
N ASN A 46 -13.23 1.75 5.78
CA ASN A 46 -13.73 0.49 6.30
C ASN A 46 -12.58 -0.49 6.57
N GLU A 47 -12.89 -1.55 7.30
CA GLU A 47 -11.93 -2.61 7.63
C GLU A 47 -11.29 -3.22 6.38
N ASN A 48 -12.10 -3.44 5.33
CA ASN A 48 -11.64 -3.96 4.04
C ASN A 48 -10.59 -3.06 3.37
N PHE A 49 -10.65 -1.75 3.60
CA PHE A 49 -9.67 -0.82 3.07
C PHE A 49 -8.31 -1.01 3.73
N CYS A 50 -8.28 -1.15 5.05
CA CYS A 50 -7.05 -1.43 5.79
C CYS A 50 -6.49 -2.83 5.47
N ILE A 51 -7.36 -3.83 5.31
CA ILE A 51 -6.97 -5.16 4.85
C ILE A 51 -6.33 -5.06 3.46
N GLY A 52 -6.90 -4.29 2.53
CA GLY A 52 -6.31 -4.09 1.21
C GLY A 52 -4.96 -3.34 1.25
N LEU A 53 -4.87 -2.29 2.08
CA LEU A 53 -3.67 -1.45 2.22
C LEU A 53 -2.51 -2.17 2.90
N THR A 54 -2.81 -3.07 3.83
CA THR A 54 -1.80 -3.79 4.62
C THR A 54 -1.69 -5.25 4.21
N SER A 55 -2.29 -5.65 3.08
CA SER A 55 -2.33 -7.05 2.65
C SER A 55 -2.85 -8.02 3.74
N GLY A 56 -3.81 -7.56 4.55
CA GLY A 56 -4.45 -8.30 5.62
C GLY A 56 -3.66 -8.39 6.93
N THR A 57 -2.57 -7.63 7.06
CA THR A 57 -1.69 -7.65 8.24
C THR A 57 -1.89 -6.46 9.19
N GLY A 58 -2.90 -5.63 8.91
CA GLY A 58 -3.32 -4.53 9.74
C GLY A 58 -4.83 -4.38 9.77
N THR A 59 -5.29 -3.65 10.78
CA THR A 59 -6.70 -3.45 11.11
C THR A 59 -7.04 -1.97 11.13
N LEU A 60 -8.33 -1.64 11.00
CA LEU A 60 -8.79 -0.25 11.10
C LEU A 60 -8.58 0.28 12.53
N ASP A 61 -7.82 1.36 12.66
CA ASP A 61 -7.74 2.11 13.91
C ASP A 61 -8.84 3.18 13.95
N ARG A 62 -9.85 2.94 14.79
CA ARG A 62 -10.97 3.87 15.00
C ARG A 62 -10.59 5.07 15.89
N SER A 63 -9.37 5.12 16.41
CA SER A 63 -8.88 6.26 17.18
C SER A 63 -8.41 7.43 16.29
N GLY A 64 -8.26 7.22 14.97
CA GLY A 64 -7.84 8.24 14.02
C GLY A 64 -8.85 9.39 13.90
N THR A 65 -8.46 10.59 14.34
CA THR A 65 -9.38 11.74 14.41
C THR A 65 -9.57 12.48 13.08
N LYS A 66 -8.73 12.24 12.06
CA LYS A 66 -8.79 12.90 10.74
C LYS A 66 -8.22 12.01 9.63
N GLY A 67 -9.08 11.19 9.01
CA GLY A 67 -8.73 10.37 7.85
C GLY A 67 -8.62 8.89 8.15
N CYS A 68 -8.32 8.10 7.11
CA CYS A 68 -8.22 6.66 7.25
C CYS A 68 -6.95 6.23 7.92
N THR A 69 -7.07 5.69 9.13
CA THR A 69 -5.93 5.20 9.90
C THR A 69 -6.03 3.69 10.04
N CYS A 70 -5.00 3.00 9.56
CA CYS A 70 -4.84 1.57 9.69
C CYS A 70 -3.67 1.29 10.63
N GLN A 71 -3.85 0.40 11.60
CA GLN A 71 -2.81 0.00 12.53
C GLN A 71 -2.33 -1.41 12.20
N CYS A 72 -1.02 -1.58 12.07
CA CYS A 72 -0.40 -2.89 11.95
C CYS A 72 -0.60 -3.73 13.21
N HIS A 73 -0.69 -5.05 13.05
CA HIS A 73 -0.79 -5.94 14.20
C HIS A 73 0.46 -5.88 15.10
N THR A 74 0.28 -6.13 16.39
CA THR A 74 1.38 -6.12 17.38
C THR A 74 2.50 -7.12 17.05
N TYR A 75 2.19 -8.22 16.36
CA TYR A 75 3.17 -9.24 15.94
C TYR A 75 3.84 -8.94 14.59
N LEU A 76 3.43 -7.86 13.90
CA LEU A 76 4.04 -7.34 12.68
C LEU A 76 4.08 -5.81 12.79
N PRO A 77 4.87 -5.23 13.71
CA PRO A 77 4.72 -3.83 14.07
C PRO A 77 5.17 -2.85 12.99
N ALA A 78 5.88 -3.28 11.95
CA ALA A 78 6.58 -2.40 11.03
C ALA A 78 5.89 -2.35 9.65
N PHE A 79 5.43 -1.19 9.20
CA PHE A 79 4.78 -1.07 7.89
C PHE A 79 5.81 -0.86 6.78
N ARG A 80 5.71 -1.65 5.70
CA ARG A 80 6.50 -1.49 4.47
C ARG A 80 5.65 -0.86 3.38
N GLU A 81 5.96 0.39 3.07
CA GLU A 81 5.33 1.16 2.00
C GLU A 81 5.60 0.59 0.59
N ASP A 82 6.75 -0.05 0.38
CA ASP A 82 7.10 -0.64 -0.92
C ASP A 82 6.16 -1.81 -1.31
N LEU A 83 5.70 -2.53 -0.29
CA LEU A 83 4.98 -3.79 -0.42
C LEU A 83 3.54 -3.70 0.11
N ASN A 84 3.15 -2.57 0.70
CA ASN A 84 1.84 -2.37 1.33
C ASN A 84 1.48 -3.51 2.30
N ILE A 85 2.42 -3.82 3.21
CA ILE A 85 2.31 -4.93 4.16
C ILE A 85 2.99 -4.57 5.48
N CYS A 86 2.44 -5.04 6.59
CA CYS A 86 3.08 -5.01 7.89
C CYS A 86 3.99 -6.23 8.04
N VAL A 87 5.22 -6.01 8.49
CA VAL A 87 6.26 -7.01 8.72
C VAL A 87 6.76 -6.94 10.16
N ASP A 88 7.39 -8.02 10.62
CA ASP A 88 7.98 -8.07 11.96
C ASP A 88 9.23 -7.17 12.07
N ASP A 89 10.03 -7.11 11.00
CA ASP A 89 11.27 -6.35 10.97
C ASP A 89 11.57 -5.81 9.55
N ILE A 90 11.96 -4.53 9.48
CA ILE A 90 12.32 -3.83 8.23
C ILE A 90 13.83 -3.99 7.94
N GLN A 91 14.61 -4.70 8.76
CA GLN A 91 16.03 -4.86 8.51
C GLN A 91 16.24 -5.78 7.30
N GLY A 92 16.49 -5.14 6.16
CA GLY A 92 17.25 -5.76 5.09
C GLY A 92 18.64 -6.07 5.62
N ASN A 93 18.84 -7.33 6.03
CA ASN A 93 20.13 -7.99 6.27
C ASN A 93 20.76 -7.81 7.67
N THR A 94 20.97 -8.94 8.37
CA THR A 94 22.02 -9.06 9.38
C THR A 94 22.92 -10.26 9.06
N ILE A 95 23.97 -9.97 8.29
CA ILE A 95 25.36 -10.47 8.40
C ILE A 95 25.53 -11.95 8.82
N ILE A 96 25.72 -12.85 7.84
CA ILE A 96 26.55 -14.04 8.08
C ILE A 96 28.02 -13.61 8.18
N ASN A 97 28.41 -13.10 9.34
CA ASN A 97 29.79 -13.22 9.80
C ASN A 97 29.92 -14.62 10.40
N ASN A 98 30.52 -15.54 9.67
CA ASN A 98 31.53 -16.52 10.12
C ASN A 98 31.77 -17.57 9.03
#